data_AF-A0A7Y2XNW8-F1
#
_entry.id   AF-A0A7Y2XNW8-F1
#
_cell.length_a   1.000
_cell.length_b   1.000
_cell.length_c   1.000
_cell.angle_alpha   90.00
_cell.angle_beta   90.00
_cell.angle_gamma   90.00
#
_symmetry.space_group_name_H-M   'P 1'
#
loop_
_entity.id
_entity.type
_entity.pdbx_description
1 polymer ?
#
loop_
_entity_poly.entity_id
_entity_poly.type
_entity_poly.pdbx_seq_one_letter_code
_entity_poly.pdbx_strand_id
1 'polypeptide(L)'
;RLNDPYKAAQVLEKSILPNMPADGAWDARTWMQDHQQQFSLIKTQRMLLSFALAFIMLVSAFSIMAVMFTVTMQKKREIGVMKALGATPLQLVGVFLFQGIIIGLLGGLTGLGLGYLVIENRQVLLDMFASWGFDPFPSEFNGFDGLPAIKRPIEFTLVFVAAFVMCIIATLVPAIVASRSDAAKSLRNM
;
A
#
# COMPACT_ATOMS: atom_id res chain seq x y z
N ARG A 1 -12.99 -18.82 27.30
CA ARG A 1 -12.02 -17.78 26.85
C ARG A 1 -12.12 -17.67 25.33
N LEU A 2 -12.34 -16.47 24.78
CA LEU A 2 -12.27 -16.23 23.33
C LEU A 2 -10.85 -15.81 22.94
N ASN A 3 -10.33 -16.33 21.82
CA ASN A 3 -9.05 -15.90 21.24
C ASN A 3 -9.20 -14.68 20.31
N ASP A 4 -10.43 -14.32 19.92
CA ASP A 4 -10.72 -13.18 19.05
C ASP A 4 -11.74 -12.26 19.73
N PRO A 5 -11.31 -11.08 20.24
CA PRO A 5 -12.20 -10.17 20.94
C PRO A 5 -13.28 -9.57 20.01
N TYR A 6 -13.09 -9.55 18.68
CA TYR A 6 -14.09 -9.03 17.73
C TYR A 6 -15.30 -9.96 17.58
N LYS A 7 -15.18 -11.24 17.95
CA LYS A 7 -16.28 -12.21 17.95
C LYS A 7 -17.05 -12.23 19.27
N ALA A 8 -16.60 -11.48 20.27
CA ALA A 8 -17.21 -11.47 21.60
C ALA A 8 -18.67 -11.01 21.58
N ALA A 9 -19.02 -10.02 20.73
CA ALA A 9 -20.40 -9.55 20.58
C ALA A 9 -21.33 -10.64 20.02
N GLN A 10 -20.87 -11.39 19.00
CA GLN A 10 -21.65 -12.49 18.43
C GLN A 10 -21.83 -13.66 19.41
N VAL A 11 -20.80 -13.97 20.21
CA VAL A 11 -20.90 -15.05 21.21
C VAL A 11 -21.81 -14.65 22.37
N LEU A 12 -21.73 -13.39 22.81
CA LEU A 12 -22.63 -12.83 23.82
C LEU A 12 -24.09 -12.97 23.35
N GLU A 13 -24.40 -12.53 22.13
CA GLU A 13 -25.74 -12.53 21.57
C GLU A 13 -26.29 -13.94 21.31
N LYS A 14 -25.49 -14.85 20.74
CA LYS A 14 -25.95 -16.20 20.40
C LYS A 14 -25.94 -17.21 21.54
N SER A 15 -25.06 -17.04 22.52
CA SER A 15 -24.73 -18.14 23.44
C SER A 15 -25.01 -17.81 24.90
N ILE A 16 -24.95 -16.53 25.28
CA ILE A 16 -25.03 -16.11 26.68
C ILE A 16 -26.39 -15.47 26.98
N LEU A 17 -26.83 -14.51 26.15
CA LEU A 17 -28.16 -13.87 26.31
C LEU A 17 -29.34 -14.86 26.33
N PRO A 18 -29.37 -15.95 25.54
CA PRO A 18 -30.49 -16.90 25.56
C PRO A 18 -30.53 -17.80 26.80
N ASN A 19 -29.40 -17.98 27.49
CA ASN A 19 -29.26 -18.85 28.66
C ASN A 19 -29.25 -18.06 29.97
N MET A 20 -29.53 -16.77 29.91
CA MET A 20 -29.46 -15.86 31.04
C MET A 20 -30.80 -15.87 31.80
N PRO A 21 -30.79 -15.96 33.14
CA PRO A 21 -32.02 -15.88 33.91
C PRO A 21 -32.70 -14.51 33.68
N ALA A 22 -34.02 -14.52 33.51
CA ALA A 22 -34.83 -13.34 33.18
C ALA A 22 -35.12 -12.43 34.38
N ASP A 23 -34.39 -12.63 35.48
CA ASP A 23 -34.53 -11.96 36.77
C ASP A 23 -33.89 -10.56 36.80
N GLY A 24 -33.23 -10.13 35.71
CA GLY A 24 -32.74 -8.76 35.52
C GLY A 24 -31.59 -8.37 36.45
N ALA A 25 -31.06 -9.31 37.24
CA ALA A 25 -30.01 -9.07 38.23
C ALA A 25 -28.60 -9.01 37.61
N TRP A 26 -28.44 -9.46 36.38
CA TRP A 26 -27.16 -9.58 35.70
C TRP A 26 -27.19 -8.83 34.37
N ASP A 27 -26.16 -8.04 34.09
CA ASP A 27 -25.94 -7.39 32.79
C ASP A 27 -24.65 -7.94 32.18
N ALA A 28 -24.77 -8.54 31.00
CA ALA A 28 -23.65 -9.14 30.31
C ALA A 28 -23.15 -8.17 29.24
N ARG A 29 -22.04 -7.47 29.53
CA ARG A 29 -21.38 -6.55 28.61
C ARG A 29 -20.08 -7.14 28.07
N THR A 30 -19.81 -6.86 26.80
CA THR A 30 -18.50 -7.19 26.21
C THR A 30 -17.47 -6.14 26.59
N TRP A 31 -16.21 -6.53 26.75
CA TRP A 31 -15.12 -5.58 27.00
C TRP A 31 -14.99 -4.50 25.89
N MET A 32 -15.39 -4.84 24.66
CA MET A 32 -15.48 -3.88 23.55
C MET A 32 -16.59 -2.84 23.71
N GLN A 33 -17.69 -3.16 24.38
CA GLN A 33 -18.74 -2.19 24.72
C GLN A 33 -18.25 -1.24 25.82
N ASP A 34 -17.57 -1.75 26.84
CA ASP A 34 -17.02 -0.91 27.91
C ASP A 34 -15.90 0.02 27.42
N HIS A 35 -15.12 -0.39 26.42
CA HIS A 35 -14.00 0.40 25.86
C HIS A 35 -14.28 0.95 24.46
N GLN A 36 -15.55 1.09 24.08
CA GLN A 36 -15.97 1.49 22.73
C GLN A 36 -15.32 2.80 22.25
N GLN A 37 -15.13 3.77 23.15
CA GLN A 37 -14.47 5.04 22.83
C GLN A 37 -13.02 4.85 22.40
N GLN A 38 -12.24 4.01 23.11
CA GLN A 38 -10.84 3.73 22.77
C GLN A 38 -10.73 2.99 21.41
N PHE A 39 -11.61 2.02 21.18
CA PHE A 39 -11.69 1.31 19.90
C PHE A 39 -12.04 2.22 18.72
N SER A 40 -12.95 3.17 18.92
CA SER A 40 -13.32 4.17 17.91
C SER A 40 -12.15 5.09 17.56
N LEU A 41 -11.37 5.50 18.57
CA LEU A 41 -10.16 6.31 18.37
C LEU A 41 -9.11 5.55 17.55
N ILE A 42 -8.81 4.30 17.90
CA ILE A 42 -7.85 3.45 17.17
C ILE A 42 -8.32 3.22 15.73
N LYS A 43 -9.63 2.97 15.52
CA LYS A 43 -10.21 2.78 14.18
C LYS A 43 -10.06 4.05 13.33
N THR A 44 -10.36 5.20 13.91
CA THR A 44 -10.25 6.51 13.22
C THR A 44 -8.79 6.83 12.90
N GLN A 45 -7.86 6.62 13.83
CA GLN A 45 -6.43 6.80 13.59
C GLN A 45 -5.93 5.89 12.47
N ARG A 46 -6.32 4.61 12.48
CA ARG A 46 -5.96 3.66 11.42
C ARG A 46 -6.50 4.12 10.06
N MET A 47 -7.71 4.66 10.02
CA MET A 47 -8.29 5.22 8.80
C MET A 47 -7.48 6.42 8.27
N LEU A 48 -7.09 7.35 9.13
CA LEU A 48 -6.25 8.51 8.75
C LEU A 48 -4.90 8.06 8.18
N LEU A 49 -4.24 7.09 8.81
CA LEU A 49 -2.98 6.53 8.30
C LEU A 49 -3.16 5.83 6.95
N SER A 50 -4.25 5.07 6.76
CA SER A 50 -4.56 4.44 5.47
C SER A 50 -4.74 5.49 4.36
N PHE A 51 -5.43 6.61 4.64
CA PHE A 51 -5.57 7.69 3.68
C PHE A 51 -4.23 8.36 3.34
N ALA A 52 -3.39 8.60 4.34
CA ALA A 52 -2.05 9.17 4.13
C ALA A 52 -1.18 8.26 3.24
N LEU A 53 -1.16 6.95 3.50
CA LEU A 53 -0.45 5.97 2.67
C LEU A 53 -0.97 5.94 1.23
N ALA A 54 -2.28 5.99 1.04
CA ALA A 54 -2.87 6.07 -0.29
C ALA A 54 -2.42 7.33 -1.05
N PHE A 55 -2.31 8.46 -0.36
CA PHE A 55 -1.83 9.72 -0.96
C PHE A 55 -0.36 9.63 -1.36
N ILE A 56 0.50 9.03 -0.53
CA ILE A 56 1.91 8.79 -0.85
C ILE A 56 2.05 7.88 -2.08
N MET A 57 1.24 6.81 -2.16
CA MET A 57 1.21 5.94 -3.34
C MET A 57 0.80 6.71 -4.60
N LEU A 58 -0.18 7.59 -4.49
CA LEU A 58 -0.68 8.41 -5.59
C LEU A 58 0.41 9.38 -6.09
N VAL A 59 1.07 10.09 -5.18
CA VAL A 59 2.22 10.97 -5.51
C VAL A 59 3.33 10.17 -6.18
N SER A 60 3.66 8.99 -5.67
CA SER A 60 4.70 8.12 -6.23
C SER A 60 4.35 7.68 -7.66
N ALA A 61 3.08 7.36 -7.94
CA ALA A 61 2.62 7.00 -9.28
C ALA A 61 2.79 8.17 -10.27
N PHE A 62 2.49 9.41 -9.85
CA PHE A 62 2.75 10.60 -10.67
C PHE A 62 4.25 10.83 -10.91
N SER A 63 5.10 10.60 -9.92
CA SER A 63 6.55 10.69 -10.09
C SER A 63 7.05 9.70 -11.15
N ILE A 64 6.58 8.45 -11.10
CA ILE A 64 6.91 7.44 -12.12
C ILE A 64 6.42 7.87 -13.50
N MET A 65 5.19 8.38 -13.60
CA MET A 65 4.64 8.89 -14.86
C MET A 65 5.52 10.02 -15.45
N ALA A 66 5.97 10.97 -14.63
CA ALA A 66 6.82 12.08 -15.06
C ALA A 66 8.20 11.60 -15.55
N VAL A 67 8.80 10.64 -14.84
CA VAL A 67 10.06 10.01 -15.27
C VAL A 67 9.86 9.28 -16.59
N MET A 68 8.81 8.47 -16.73
CA MET A 68 8.53 7.76 -17.98
C MET A 68 8.25 8.69 -19.14
N PHE A 69 7.53 9.77 -18.91
CA PHE A 69 7.31 10.80 -19.92
C PHE A 69 8.64 11.36 -20.41
N THR A 70 9.54 11.72 -19.49
CA THR A 70 10.89 12.23 -19.81
C THR A 70 11.71 11.21 -20.61
N VAL A 71 11.77 9.95 -20.18
CA VAL A 71 12.48 8.87 -20.89
C VAL A 71 11.93 8.69 -22.30
N THR A 72 10.61 8.76 -22.45
CA THR A 72 9.96 8.60 -23.76
C THR A 72 10.29 9.76 -24.69
N MET A 73 10.36 10.99 -24.18
CA MET A 73 10.77 12.15 -24.98
C MET A 73 12.23 12.05 -25.43
N GLN A 74 13.13 11.57 -24.57
CA GLN A 74 14.54 11.33 -24.92
C GLN A 74 14.68 10.23 -25.99
N LYS A 75 13.84 9.21 -25.94
CA LYS A 75 13.83 8.05 -26.85
C LYS A 75 13.07 8.28 -28.18
N LYS A 76 12.61 9.51 -28.47
CA LYS A 76 11.85 9.83 -29.71
C LYS A 76 12.56 9.44 -31.00
N ARG A 77 13.89 9.60 -31.08
CA ARG A 77 14.65 9.26 -32.29
C ARG A 77 14.63 7.76 -32.57
N GLU A 78 14.81 6.95 -31.53
CA GLU A 78 14.75 5.48 -31.62
C GLU A 78 13.33 5.00 -32.02
N ILE A 79 12.29 5.64 -31.47
CA ILE A 79 10.88 5.42 -31.87
C ILE A 79 10.67 5.74 -33.36
N GLY A 80 11.23 6.84 -33.85
CA GLY A 80 11.15 7.22 -35.27
C GLY A 80 11.80 6.19 -36.20
N VAL A 81 12.97 5.66 -35.82
CA VAL A 81 13.65 4.59 -36.57
C VAL A 81 12.84 3.30 -36.55
N MET A 82 12.30 2.88 -35.40
CA MET A 82 11.44 1.70 -35.32
C MET A 82 10.19 1.83 -36.19
N LYS A 83 9.53 3.01 -36.20
CA LYS A 83 8.38 3.28 -37.07
C LYS A 83 8.77 3.25 -38.56
N ALA A 84 9.96 3.75 -38.93
CA ALA A 84 10.45 3.68 -40.30
C ALA A 84 10.75 2.25 -40.76
N LEU A 85 11.12 1.36 -39.84
CA LEU A 85 11.27 -0.08 -40.07
C LEU A 85 9.93 -0.84 -40.10
N GLY A 86 8.79 -0.16 -39.93
CA GLY A 86 7.45 -0.76 -39.99
C GLY A 86 6.86 -1.18 -38.63
N ALA A 87 7.45 -0.75 -37.50
CA ALA A 87 6.89 -1.07 -36.19
C ALA A 87 5.50 -0.47 -36.00
N THR A 88 4.56 -1.29 -35.50
CA THR A 88 3.19 -0.86 -35.23
C THR A 88 3.11 -0.04 -33.94
N PRO A 89 2.13 0.88 -33.80
CA PRO A 89 1.90 1.61 -32.55
C PRO A 89 1.71 0.68 -31.33
N LEU A 90 1.12 -0.50 -31.55
CA LEU A 90 0.88 -1.50 -30.52
C LEU A 90 2.18 -2.12 -29.98
N GLN A 91 3.14 -2.40 -30.87
CA GLN A 91 4.47 -2.90 -30.48
C GLN A 91 5.22 -1.87 -29.63
N LEU A 92 5.12 -0.59 -29.97
CA LEU A 92 5.69 0.49 -29.16
C LEU A 92 5.09 0.53 -27.76
N VAL A 93 3.76 0.50 -27.65
CA VAL A 93 3.07 0.46 -26.34
C VAL A 93 3.49 -0.78 -25.54
N GLY A 94 3.66 -1.93 -26.20
CA GLY A 94 4.12 -3.16 -25.57
C GLY A 94 5.50 -3.04 -24.93
N VAL A 95 6.45 -2.37 -25.57
CA VAL A 95 7.79 -2.14 -25.01
C VAL A 95 7.73 -1.29 -23.73
N PHE A 96 6.97 -0.19 -23.76
CA PHE A 96 6.80 0.68 -22.59
C PHE A 96 6.05 -0.01 -21.45
N LEU A 97 5.03 -0.82 -21.77
CA LEU A 97 4.33 -1.64 -20.78
C LEU A 97 5.26 -2.66 -20.14
N PHE A 98 6.09 -3.33 -20.92
CA PHE A 98 7.06 -4.30 -20.40
C PHE A 98 8.08 -3.62 -19.46
N GLN A 99 8.55 -2.43 -19.83
CA GLN A 99 9.41 -1.62 -18.97
C GLN A 99 8.71 -1.22 -17.67
N GLY A 100 7.44 -0.81 -17.73
CA GLY A 100 6.62 -0.50 -16.55
C GLY A 100 6.42 -1.71 -15.63
N ILE A 101 6.16 -2.90 -16.22
CA ILE A 101 6.02 -4.15 -15.47
C ILE A 101 7.32 -4.51 -14.74
N ILE A 102 8.47 -4.41 -15.40
CA ILE A 102 9.77 -4.70 -14.78
C ILE A 102 10.02 -3.75 -13.60
N ILE A 103 9.81 -2.46 -13.79
CA ILE A 103 10.01 -1.45 -12.74
C ILE A 103 9.03 -1.67 -11.59
N GLY A 104 7.76 -1.95 -11.89
CA GLY A 104 6.72 -2.23 -10.89
C GLY A 104 7.01 -3.49 -10.09
N LEU A 105 7.48 -4.56 -10.74
CA LEU A 105 7.87 -5.80 -10.06
C LEU A 105 9.10 -5.61 -9.19
N LEU A 106 10.17 -5.03 -9.73
CA LEU A 106 11.40 -4.80 -8.96
C LEU A 106 11.15 -3.85 -7.78
N GLY A 107 10.45 -2.74 -8.01
CA GLY A 107 10.06 -1.79 -6.96
C GLY A 107 9.15 -2.44 -5.91
N GLY A 108 8.15 -3.21 -6.32
CA GLY A 108 7.25 -3.89 -5.40
C GLY A 108 7.95 -4.97 -4.58
N LEU A 109 8.80 -5.80 -5.19
CA LEU A 109 9.54 -6.86 -4.50
C LEU A 109 10.58 -6.28 -3.52
N THR A 110 11.34 -5.28 -3.96
CA THR A 110 12.29 -4.59 -3.08
C THR A 110 11.58 -3.87 -1.94
N GLY A 111 10.46 -3.19 -2.21
CA GLY A 111 9.64 -2.54 -1.19
C GLY A 111 9.07 -3.53 -0.17
N LEU A 112 8.53 -4.67 -0.63
CA LEU A 112 8.06 -5.74 0.26
C LEU A 112 9.20 -6.33 1.09
N GLY A 113 10.35 -6.59 0.47
CA GLY A 113 11.53 -7.10 1.15
C GLY A 113 12.02 -6.16 2.25
N LEU A 114 12.16 -4.86 1.93
CA LEU A 114 12.53 -3.83 2.89
C LEU A 114 11.49 -3.69 4.01
N GLY A 115 10.20 -3.70 3.67
CA GLY A 115 9.11 -3.64 4.66
C GLY A 115 9.14 -4.83 5.61
N TYR A 116 9.37 -6.04 5.10
CA TYR A 116 9.51 -7.24 5.94
C TYR A 116 10.74 -7.15 6.85
N LEU A 117 11.87 -6.70 6.31
CA LEU A 117 13.12 -6.52 7.05
C LEU A 117 12.95 -5.52 8.21
N VAL A 118 12.23 -4.43 7.99
CA VAL A 118 11.92 -3.43 9.02
C VAL A 118 11.06 -4.03 10.14
N ILE A 119 10.07 -4.85 9.80
CA ILE A 119 9.18 -5.49 10.81
C ILE A 119 9.94 -6.53 11.64
N GLU A 120 10.85 -7.28 11.00
CA GLU A 120 11.68 -8.26 11.70
C GLU A 120 12.67 -7.57 12.64
N ASN A 121 13.33 -6.51 12.17
CA ASN A 121 14.33 -5.76 12.93
C ASN A 121 13.73 -4.61 13.76
N ARG A 122 12.44 -4.68 14.09
CA ARG A 122 11.74 -3.59 14.80
C ARG A 122 12.37 -3.26 16.16
N GLN A 123 12.87 -4.27 16.89
CA GLN A 123 13.51 -4.06 18.19
C GLN A 123 14.82 -3.28 18.05
N VAL A 124 15.66 -3.65 17.08
CA VAL A 124 16.91 -2.92 16.78
C VAL A 124 16.62 -1.46 16.41
N LEU A 125 15.58 -1.21 15.62
CA LEU A 125 15.17 0.15 15.28
C LEU A 125 14.71 0.93 16.53
N LEU A 126 13.90 0.32 17.39
CA LEU A 126 13.43 0.96 18.62
C LEU A 126 14.58 1.25 19.59
N ASP A 127 15.51 0.32 19.78
CA ASP A 127 16.69 0.50 20.62
C ASP A 127 17.60 1.61 20.07
N MET A 128 17.73 1.69 18.74
CA MET A 128 18.48 2.77 18.07
C MET A 128 17.82 4.14 18.30
N PHE A 129 16.49 4.24 18.20
CA PHE A 129 15.77 5.48 18.50
C PHE A 129 15.87 5.86 19.99
N ALA A 130 15.75 4.88 20.88
CA ALA A 130 15.90 5.08 22.31
C ALA A 130 17.31 5.58 22.66
N SER A 131 18.35 5.08 21.97
CA SER A 131 19.73 5.58 22.13
C SER A 131 19.91 7.04 21.72
N TRP A 132 19.05 7.55 20.85
CA TRP A 132 19.00 8.97 20.44
C TRP A 132 18.09 9.82 21.33
N GLY A 133 17.59 9.27 22.43
CA GLY A 133 16.74 9.98 23.40
C GLY A 133 15.29 10.14 22.96
N PHE A 134 14.87 9.47 21.89
CA PHE A 134 13.49 9.46 21.42
C PHE A 134 12.92 8.05 21.57
N ASP A 135 12.09 7.84 22.60
CA ASP A 135 11.32 6.60 22.72
C ASP A 135 9.89 6.85 22.16
N PRO A 136 9.59 6.44 20.92
CA PRO A 136 8.26 6.60 20.35
C PRO A 136 7.20 5.73 21.03
N PHE A 137 7.60 4.71 21.80
CA PHE A 137 6.68 3.76 22.43
C PHE A 137 7.13 3.38 23.84
N PRO A 138 7.11 4.33 24.81
CA PRO A 138 7.46 4.03 26.18
C PRO A 138 6.58 2.91 26.72
N SER A 139 7.22 1.92 27.34
CA SER A 139 6.58 0.72 27.90
C SER A 139 5.53 1.07 28.97
N GLU A 140 5.69 2.21 29.65
CA GLU A 140 4.76 2.78 30.63
C GLU A 140 3.36 3.05 30.05
N PHE A 141 3.26 3.45 28.78
CA PHE A 141 1.99 3.80 28.14
C PHE A 141 1.42 2.65 27.30
N ASN A 142 2.27 1.73 26.83
CA ASN A 142 1.88 0.64 25.93
C ASN A 142 1.55 -0.68 26.67
N GLY A 143 2.01 -0.88 27.91
CA GLY A 143 1.65 -2.04 28.74
C GLY A 143 2.15 -3.40 28.23
N PHE A 144 3.00 -3.42 27.20
CA PHE A 144 3.60 -4.62 26.59
C PHE A 144 5.08 -4.34 26.22
N ASP A 145 5.95 -5.36 26.35
CA ASP A 145 7.38 -5.32 25.98
C ASP A 145 7.61 -5.36 24.45
N GLY A 146 6.91 -4.50 23.72
CA GLY A 146 7.07 -4.29 22.29
C GLY A 146 5.75 -4.28 21.52
N LEU A 147 5.78 -3.69 20.33
CA LEU A 147 4.63 -3.62 19.43
C LEU A 147 4.30 -5.02 18.88
N PRO A 148 3.12 -5.60 19.17
CA PRO A 148 2.68 -6.83 18.54
C PRO A 148 2.37 -6.57 17.06
N ALA A 149 3.38 -6.80 16.21
CA ALA A 149 3.23 -6.68 14.77
C ALA A 149 2.55 -7.94 14.21
N ILE A 150 1.22 -7.91 14.12
CA ILE A 150 0.45 -8.98 13.46
C ILE A 150 0.72 -8.89 11.95
N LYS A 151 1.61 -9.75 11.45
CA LYS A 151 1.92 -9.87 10.03
C LYS A 151 0.74 -10.51 9.30
N ARG A 152 -0.19 -9.70 8.79
CA ARG A 152 -1.30 -10.16 7.96
C ARG A 152 -0.85 -10.19 6.49
N PRO A 153 -0.58 -11.37 5.90
CA PRO A 153 -0.07 -11.45 4.52
C PRO A 153 -1.02 -10.79 3.51
N ILE A 154 -2.33 -10.84 3.77
CA ILE A 154 -3.35 -10.19 2.93
C ILE A 154 -3.13 -8.67 2.78
N GLU A 155 -2.68 -7.97 3.83
CA GLU A 155 -2.45 -6.52 3.77
C GLU A 155 -1.24 -6.22 2.88
N PHE A 156 -0.16 -7.01 2.98
CA PHE A 156 1.02 -6.89 2.12
C PHE A 156 0.68 -7.17 0.66
N THR A 157 -0.09 -8.23 0.39
CA THR A 157 -0.52 -8.56 -0.96
C THR A 157 -1.41 -7.48 -1.56
N LEU A 158 -2.36 -6.92 -0.79
CA LEU A 158 -3.22 -5.84 -1.26
C LEU A 158 -2.42 -4.57 -1.61
N VAL A 159 -1.48 -4.17 -0.75
CA VAL A 159 -0.64 -3.00 -1.02
C VAL A 159 0.24 -3.22 -2.25
N PHE A 160 0.84 -4.41 -2.39
CA PHE A 160 1.65 -4.75 -3.57
C PHE A 160 0.82 -4.71 -4.86
N VAL A 161 -0.37 -5.33 -4.86
CA VAL A 161 -1.27 -5.33 -6.03
C VAL A 161 -1.73 -3.90 -6.36
N ALA A 162 -2.11 -3.11 -5.35
CA ALA A 162 -2.52 -1.72 -5.55
C ALA A 162 -1.39 -0.86 -6.14
N ALA A 163 -0.18 -0.97 -5.60
CA ALA A 163 0.99 -0.26 -6.10
C ALA A 163 1.35 -0.68 -7.54
N PHE A 164 1.29 -1.98 -7.82
CA PHE A 164 1.56 -2.52 -9.16
C PHE A 164 0.54 -2.03 -10.19
N VAL A 165 -0.76 -2.05 -9.86
CA VAL A 165 -1.83 -1.52 -10.71
C VAL A 165 -1.64 -0.03 -10.97
N MET A 166 -1.33 0.75 -9.93
CA MET A 166 -1.05 2.18 -10.06
C MET A 166 0.16 2.46 -10.96
N CYS A 167 1.21 1.64 -10.88
CA CYS A 167 2.38 1.74 -11.74
C CYS A 167 2.05 1.45 -13.21
N ILE A 168 1.24 0.42 -13.49
CA ILE A 168 0.77 0.11 -14.84
C ILE A 168 -0.07 1.26 -15.40
N ILE A 169 -1.02 1.79 -14.62
CA ILE A 169 -1.85 2.92 -15.06
C ILE A 169 -0.95 4.14 -15.37
N ALA A 170 0.01 4.44 -14.48
CA ALA A 170 0.92 5.56 -14.64
C ALA A 170 1.83 5.44 -15.89
N THR A 171 2.26 4.22 -16.23
CA THR A 171 3.13 3.96 -17.40
C THR A 171 2.37 3.84 -18.72
N LEU A 172 1.10 3.44 -18.68
CA LEU A 172 0.27 3.31 -19.88
C LEU A 172 -0.04 4.67 -20.52
N VAL A 173 -0.26 5.71 -19.71
CA VAL A 173 -0.56 7.07 -20.22
C VAL A 173 0.52 7.61 -21.18
N PRO A 174 1.81 7.72 -20.79
CA PRO A 174 2.86 8.18 -21.70
C PRO A 174 3.10 7.22 -22.88
N ALA A 175 2.92 5.91 -22.70
CA ALA A 175 3.06 4.92 -23.79
C ALA A 175 2.06 5.17 -24.93
N ILE A 176 0.81 5.45 -24.59
CA ILE A 176 -0.24 5.76 -25.58
C ILE A 176 0.06 7.11 -26.26
N VAL A 177 0.45 8.13 -25.49
CA VAL A 177 0.79 9.46 -26.03
C VAL A 177 1.98 9.36 -27.00
N ALA A 178 2.99 8.57 -26.67
CA ALA A 178 4.18 8.37 -27.50
C ALA A 178 3.89 7.60 -28.79
N SER A 179 3.08 6.55 -28.74
CA SER A 179 2.71 5.79 -29.93
C SER A 179 1.95 6.65 -30.94
N ARG A 180 1.10 7.57 -30.46
CA ARG A 180 0.35 8.54 -31.28
C ARG A 180 1.14 9.76 -31.71
N SER A 181 2.30 10.04 -31.09
CA SER A 181 3.14 11.16 -31.53
C SER A 181 3.69 10.87 -32.93
N ASP A 182 3.24 11.70 -33.87
CA ASP A 182 3.41 11.56 -35.31
C ASP A 182 4.89 11.57 -35.70
N ALA A 183 5.39 10.43 -36.19
CA ALA A 183 6.74 10.34 -36.74
C ALA A 183 6.92 11.26 -37.97
N ALA A 184 5.82 11.53 -38.70
CA ALA A 184 5.84 12.37 -39.90
C ALA A 184 6.02 13.87 -39.61
N LYS A 185 5.59 14.37 -38.44
CA LYS A 185 5.68 15.80 -38.11
C LYS A 185 7.07 16.22 -37.61
N SER A 186 7.84 15.28 -37.07
CA SER A 186 9.19 15.54 -36.54
C SER A 186 10.26 15.65 -37.63
N LEU A 187 10.05 15.08 -38.81
CA LEU A 187 10.97 15.21 -39.96
C LEU A 187 10.74 16.47 -40.79
N ARG A 188 9.61 17.15 -40.60
CA ARG A 188 9.28 18.40 -41.33
C ARG A 188 9.85 19.66 -40.69
N ASN A 189 10.33 19.55 -39.45
CA ASN A 189 10.91 20.66 -38.69
C ASN A 189 12.41 20.44 -38.39
N MET A 190 13.09 19.59 -39.16
CA MET A 190 14.56 19.50 -39.19
C MET A 190 15.11 20.17 -40.45
#